data_AF-A0A1S9AKG2-F1
#
_entry.id   AF-A0A1S9AKG2-F1
#
_cell.length_a   1.000
_cell.length_b   1.000
_cell.length_c   1.000
_cell.angle_alpha   90.00
_cell.angle_beta   90.00
_cell.angle_gamma   90.00
#
_symmetry.space_group_name_H-M   'P 1'
#
loop_
_entity.id
_entity.type
_entity.pdbx_description
1 polymer ?
#
loop_
_entity_poly.entity_id
_entity_poly.type
_entity_poly.pdbx_seq_one_letter_code
_entity_poly.pdbx_strand_id
1 'polypeptide(L)'
;MNKGLRLTEKWLQRALWLVAIVFAGFLIGLGSLVVQNLWDVEEPLTVEQFMDPAQLKAAKAELEGATARQESARERLEQATQKHGVAQSNTRSARATFDNWLATRSATARPEQDPELIARTRALDELEAAERKALGAVEAEQQAMLDATQAAGRAHDRLFRLEGPAQKAYAEAERAKELRVFLYRLAVTLPLLLVAGWLFKHKRKSPDWPFAWGFILFALFTFFFELVPYLPSYGGYVRYLVGILLTFVVGRYAIKWLQAYLARQKAAEALPDQERRQTMRYDLAQARLGKSVCPGCERPVDLKDGSLDFCPHCGIGLFDRCGTCNTRKSAFARFCFSCGTPANTTLAD
;
A
#
# COMPACT_ATOMS: atom_id res chain seq x y z
N MET A 1 -3.73 12.84 -37.52
CA MET A 1 -4.10 12.66 -38.94
C MET A 1 -5.45 11.95 -38.98
N ASN A 2 -6.55 12.70 -39.00
CA ASN A 2 -7.90 12.14 -39.11
C ASN A 2 -8.43 12.57 -40.48
N LYS A 3 -8.02 11.83 -41.52
CA LYS A 3 -8.57 11.98 -42.88
C LYS A 3 -9.98 11.38 -42.89
N GLY A 4 -10.81 11.72 -43.88
CA GLY A 4 -12.19 11.22 -44.04
C GLY A 4 -12.27 9.70 -44.18
N LEU A 5 -12.03 8.98 -43.09
CA LEU A 5 -12.05 7.52 -43.05
C LEU A 5 -13.51 7.08 -43.01
N ARG A 6 -13.89 6.22 -43.96
CA ARG A 6 -15.18 5.54 -44.02
C ARG A 6 -15.53 4.95 -42.65
N LEU A 7 -16.80 4.96 -42.25
CA LEU A 7 -17.28 4.46 -40.94
C LEU A 7 -16.64 3.11 -40.57
N THR A 8 -16.54 2.20 -41.53
CA THR A 8 -15.92 0.87 -41.42
C THR A 8 -14.46 0.91 -40.99
N GLU A 9 -13.65 1.84 -41.51
CA GLU A 9 -12.21 1.90 -41.22
C GLU A 9 -11.94 2.45 -39.81
N LYS A 10 -12.78 3.38 -39.33
CA LYS A 10 -12.73 3.86 -37.93
C LYS A 10 -13.10 2.76 -36.94
N TRP A 11 -14.12 1.96 -37.26
CA TRP A 11 -14.51 0.82 -36.44
C TRP A 11 -13.45 -0.27 -36.44
N LEU A 12 -12.83 -0.56 -37.59
CA LEU A 12 -11.75 -1.54 -37.70
C LEU A 12 -10.51 -1.12 -36.90
N GLN A 13 -10.11 0.16 -36.95
CA GLN A 13 -9.01 0.66 -36.12
C GLN A 13 -9.29 0.58 -34.62
N ARG A 14 -10.54 0.85 -34.20
CA ARG A 14 -10.94 0.68 -32.79
C ARG A 14 -10.94 -0.79 -32.36
N ALA A 15 -11.43 -1.68 -33.23
CA ALA A 15 -11.40 -3.12 -32.97
C ALA A 15 -9.96 -3.63 -32.81
N LEU A 16 -9.02 -3.17 -33.66
CA LEU A 16 -7.60 -3.51 -33.54
C LEU A 16 -6.98 -3.00 -32.23
N TRP A 17 -7.35 -1.80 -31.77
CA TRP A 17 -6.93 -1.31 -30.44
C TRP A 17 -7.50 -2.15 -29.30
N LEU A 18 -8.76 -2.60 -29.41
CA LEU A 18 -9.35 -3.49 -28.42
C LEU A 18 -8.59 -4.82 -28.37
N VAL A 19 -8.25 -5.41 -29.52
CA VAL A 19 -7.41 -6.62 -29.60
C VAL A 19 -6.06 -6.39 -28.92
N ALA A 20 -5.40 -5.25 -29.16
CA ALA A 20 -4.13 -4.90 -28.51
C ALA A 20 -4.25 -4.84 -26.98
N ILE A 21 -5.33 -4.23 -26.45
CA ILE A 21 -5.58 -4.12 -25.02
C ILE A 21 -5.87 -5.49 -24.40
N VAL A 22 -6.71 -6.31 -25.06
CA VAL A 22 -7.02 -7.67 -24.60
C VAL A 22 -5.75 -8.53 -24.58
N PHE A 23 -4.95 -8.47 -25.64
CA PHE A 23 -3.66 -9.16 -25.72
C PHE A 23 -2.72 -8.73 -24.59
N ALA A 24 -2.60 -7.41 -24.34
CA ALA A 24 -1.83 -6.90 -23.21
C ALA A 24 -2.37 -7.43 -21.87
N GLY A 25 -3.69 -7.47 -21.68
CA GLY A 25 -4.33 -8.01 -20.48
C GLY A 25 -3.99 -9.48 -20.22
N PHE A 26 -4.00 -10.33 -21.25
CA PHE A 26 -3.56 -11.72 -21.13
C PHE A 26 -2.07 -11.84 -20.77
N LEU A 27 -1.20 -11.02 -21.36
CA LEU A 27 0.22 -10.99 -21.00
C LEU A 27 0.45 -10.52 -19.57
N ILE A 28 -0.30 -9.52 -19.11
CA ILE A 28 -0.26 -9.04 -17.71
C ILE A 28 -0.68 -10.17 -16.76
N GLY A 29 -1.80 -10.85 -17.06
CA GLY A 29 -2.28 -11.97 -16.24
C GLY A 29 -1.28 -13.12 -16.18
N LEU A 30 -0.71 -13.50 -17.32
CA LEU A 30 0.33 -14.53 -17.40
C LEU A 30 1.59 -14.12 -16.63
N GLY A 31 2.03 -12.86 -16.77
CA GLY A 31 3.18 -12.32 -16.05
C GLY A 31 2.98 -12.35 -14.53
N SER A 32 1.78 -12.00 -14.05
CA SER A 32 1.48 -12.05 -12.61
C SER A 32 1.53 -13.49 -12.06
N LEU A 33 1.00 -14.47 -12.78
CA LEU A 33 1.06 -15.89 -12.40
C LEU A 33 2.51 -16.41 -12.31
N VAL A 34 3.36 -16.01 -13.26
CA VAL A 34 4.79 -16.40 -13.27
C VAL A 34 5.53 -15.77 -12.08
N VAL A 35 5.25 -14.50 -11.76
CA VAL A 35 5.92 -13.80 -10.64
C VAL A 35 5.43 -14.30 -9.28
N GLN A 36 4.15 -14.64 -9.13
CA GLN A 36 3.62 -15.23 -7.89
C GLN A 36 4.33 -16.55 -7.56
N ASN A 37 4.56 -17.41 -8.56
CA ASN A 37 5.31 -18.65 -8.38
C ASN A 37 6.79 -18.44 -8.07
N LEU A 38 7.33 -17.24 -8.28
CA LEU A 38 8.71 -16.88 -7.95
C LEU A 38 8.88 -16.45 -6.48
N TRP A 39 7.78 -16.19 -5.75
CA TRP A 39 7.80 -15.75 -4.36
C TRP A 39 8.22 -16.86 -3.39
N ASP A 40 7.94 -18.13 -3.71
CA ASP A 40 8.23 -19.29 -2.86
C ASP A 40 9.70 -19.78 -2.90
N VAL A 41 10.60 -19.02 -3.52
CA VAL A 41 11.97 -19.49 -3.78
C VAL A 41 12.88 -19.39 -2.54
N GLU A 42 12.54 -18.58 -1.53
CA GLU A 42 13.35 -18.43 -0.32
C GLU A 42 12.51 -18.56 0.97
N GLU A 43 12.88 -19.52 1.84
CA GLU A 43 12.26 -19.76 3.16
C GLU A 43 12.17 -18.49 4.02
N PRO A 44 11.19 -18.40 4.92
CA PRO A 44 11.11 -17.30 5.88
C PRO A 44 12.37 -17.31 6.76
N LEU A 45 13.08 -16.18 6.80
CA LEU A 45 14.17 -15.98 7.74
C LEU A 45 13.56 -15.80 9.14
N THR A 46 14.17 -16.40 10.15
CA THR A 46 13.83 -16.11 11.55
C THR A 46 15.07 -15.69 12.31
N VAL A 47 14.90 -14.92 13.38
CA VAL A 47 16.04 -14.42 14.17
C VAL A 47 16.81 -15.58 14.80
N GLU A 48 16.15 -16.68 15.18
CA GLU A 48 16.81 -17.85 15.76
C GLU A 48 17.78 -18.54 14.81
N GLN A 49 17.59 -18.43 13.49
CA GLN A 49 18.52 -18.98 12.50
C GLN A 49 19.90 -18.29 12.54
N PHE A 50 19.96 -17.07 13.08
CA PHE A 50 21.19 -16.30 13.24
C PHE A 50 21.81 -16.46 14.64
N MET A 51 21.24 -17.34 15.47
CA MET A 51 21.74 -17.67 16.79
C MET A 51 22.38 -19.06 16.77
N ASP A 52 23.41 -19.27 17.59
CA ASP A 52 23.92 -20.62 17.81
C ASP A 52 22.82 -21.46 18.53
N PRO A 53 22.30 -22.54 17.91
CA PRO A 53 21.19 -23.30 18.46
C PRO A 53 21.54 -23.96 19.80
N ALA A 54 22.81 -24.31 20.02
CA ALA A 54 23.26 -24.87 21.30
C ALA A 54 23.28 -23.80 22.40
N GLN A 55 23.77 -22.59 22.08
CA GLN A 55 23.78 -21.47 23.04
C GLN A 55 22.37 -20.96 23.34
N LEU A 56 21.50 -20.89 22.33
CA LEU A 56 20.09 -20.52 22.50
C LEU A 56 19.36 -21.52 23.40
N LYS A 57 19.54 -22.82 23.16
CA LYS A 57 18.95 -23.87 23.98
C LYS A 57 19.45 -23.80 25.43
N ALA A 58 20.76 -23.60 25.62
CA ALA A 58 21.35 -23.47 26.95
C ALA A 58 20.83 -22.22 27.69
N ALA A 59 20.74 -21.07 27.02
CA ALA A 59 20.27 -19.83 27.60
C ALA A 59 18.76 -19.87 27.94
N LYS A 60 17.94 -20.53 27.09
CA LYS A 60 16.52 -20.79 27.38
C LYS A 60 16.34 -21.70 28.59
N ALA A 61 17.12 -22.79 28.67
CA ALA A 61 17.08 -23.70 29.82
C ALA A 61 17.56 -23.02 31.11
N GLU A 62 18.57 -22.14 31.03
CA GLU A 62 19.05 -21.35 32.16
C GLU A 62 17.98 -20.36 32.65
N LEU A 63 17.28 -19.69 31.73
CA LEU A 63 16.17 -18.81 32.07
C LEU A 63 15.02 -19.58 32.74
N GLU A 64 14.59 -20.69 32.16
CA GLU A 64 13.53 -21.54 32.72
C GLU A 64 13.89 -22.01 34.13
N GLY A 65 15.13 -22.48 34.32
CA GLY A 65 15.64 -22.87 35.64
C GLY A 65 15.74 -21.71 36.64
N ALA A 66 16.10 -20.51 36.20
CA ALA A 66 16.16 -19.32 37.06
C ALA A 66 14.76 -18.85 37.48
N THR A 67 13.79 -18.86 36.57
CA THR A 67 12.38 -18.53 36.85
C THR A 67 11.77 -19.52 37.85
N ALA A 68 12.00 -20.82 37.66
CA ALA A 68 11.53 -21.85 38.59
C ALA A 68 12.15 -21.68 40.00
N ARG A 69 13.43 -21.29 40.09
CA ARG A 69 14.07 -20.98 41.38
C ARG A 69 13.48 -19.74 42.04
N GLN A 70 13.14 -18.72 41.25
CA GLN A 70 12.50 -17.50 41.74
C GLN A 70 11.10 -17.78 42.28
N GLU A 71 10.29 -18.58 41.58
CA GLU A 71 8.97 -19.03 42.05
C GLU A 71 9.10 -19.83 43.34
N SER A 72 10.00 -20.81 43.39
CA SER A 72 10.25 -21.62 44.58
C SER A 72 10.74 -20.78 45.78
N ALA A 73 11.61 -19.79 45.56
CA ALA A 73 12.07 -18.89 46.62
C ALA A 73 10.94 -18.00 47.15
N ARG A 74 10.05 -17.54 46.26
CA ARG A 74 8.86 -16.79 46.63
C ARG A 74 7.92 -17.61 47.52
N GLU A 75 7.63 -18.86 47.15
CA GLU A 75 6.79 -19.75 47.97
C GLU A 75 7.39 -20.00 49.36
N ARG A 76 8.71 -20.25 49.45
CA ARG A 76 9.39 -20.42 50.74
C ARG A 76 9.34 -19.16 51.59
N LEU A 77 9.54 -17.99 50.99
CA LEU A 77 9.43 -16.71 51.69
C LEU A 77 8.01 -16.46 52.21
N GLU A 78 6.98 -16.76 51.41
CA GLU A 78 5.58 -16.67 51.83
C GLU A 78 5.31 -17.60 53.03
N GLN A 79 5.79 -18.85 52.97
CA GLN A 79 5.65 -19.80 54.08
C GLN A 79 6.40 -19.36 55.35
N ALA A 80 7.64 -18.86 55.22
CA ALA A 80 8.42 -18.35 56.34
C ALA A 80 7.73 -17.13 56.98
N THR A 81 7.18 -16.23 56.16
CA THR A 81 6.45 -15.05 56.60
C THR A 81 5.18 -15.45 57.37
N GLN A 82 4.45 -16.45 56.89
CA GLN A 82 3.30 -16.99 57.60
C GLN A 82 3.69 -17.60 58.96
N LYS A 83 4.75 -18.41 59.02
CA LYS A 83 5.25 -19.01 60.26
C LYS A 83 5.68 -17.95 61.28
N HIS A 84 6.35 -16.90 60.81
CA HIS A 84 6.69 -15.74 61.64
C HIS A 84 5.43 -15.02 62.15
N GLY A 85 4.41 -14.82 61.31
CA GLY A 85 3.14 -14.23 61.73
C GLY A 85 2.44 -15.04 62.83
N VAL A 86 2.47 -16.38 62.75
CA VAL A 86 1.95 -17.26 63.82
C VAL A 86 2.77 -17.13 65.10
N ALA A 87 4.10 -17.17 65.01
CA ALA A 87 4.98 -17.03 66.18
C ALA A 87 4.77 -15.68 66.88
N GLN A 88 4.72 -14.59 66.11
CA GLN A 88 4.45 -13.24 66.59
C GLN A 88 3.08 -13.13 67.27
N SER A 89 2.04 -13.76 66.72
CA SER A 89 0.70 -13.79 67.34
C SER A 89 0.72 -14.52 68.68
N ASN A 90 1.43 -15.65 68.76
CA ASN A 90 1.58 -16.42 70.00
C ASN A 90 2.33 -15.62 71.06
N THR A 91 3.46 -14.99 70.71
CA THR A 91 4.21 -14.12 71.62
C THR A 91 3.33 -12.97 72.12
N ARG A 92 2.61 -12.29 71.22
CA ARG A 92 1.71 -11.18 71.58
C ARG A 92 0.60 -11.60 72.53
N SER A 93 -0.04 -12.74 72.27
CA SER A 93 -1.10 -13.29 73.13
C SER A 93 -0.56 -13.71 74.50
N ALA A 94 0.63 -14.31 74.54
CA ALA A 94 1.28 -14.73 75.78
C ALA A 94 1.72 -13.53 76.62
N ARG A 95 2.30 -12.49 76.00
CA ARG A 95 2.62 -11.21 76.66
C ARG A 95 1.38 -10.57 77.26
N ALA A 96 0.29 -10.45 76.49
CA ALA A 96 -0.97 -9.88 77.00
C ALA A 96 -1.54 -10.67 78.19
N THR A 97 -1.47 -12.00 78.15
CA THR A 97 -1.93 -12.87 79.25
C THR A 97 -1.02 -12.75 80.48
N PHE A 98 0.30 -12.66 80.26
CA PHE A 98 1.28 -12.45 81.31
C PHE A 98 1.12 -11.09 82.00
N ASP A 99 0.88 -10.03 81.22
CA ASP A 99 0.63 -8.67 81.73
C ASP A 99 -0.67 -8.61 82.55
N ASN A 100 -1.75 -9.23 82.07
CA ASN A 100 -3.01 -9.32 82.81
C ASN A 100 -2.84 -10.08 84.15
N TRP A 101 -2.04 -11.15 84.13
CA TRP A 101 -1.72 -11.92 85.34
C TRP A 101 -0.88 -11.11 86.32
N LEU A 102 0.14 -10.38 85.85
CA LEU A 102 0.95 -9.46 86.66
C LEU A 102 0.10 -8.35 87.27
N ALA A 103 -0.83 -7.76 86.51
CA ALA A 103 -1.75 -6.73 87.00
C ALA A 103 -2.63 -7.26 88.14
N THR A 104 -3.21 -8.46 87.99
CA THR A 104 -4.02 -9.12 89.03
C THR A 104 -3.20 -9.45 90.28
N ARG A 105 -1.94 -9.86 90.10
CA ARG A 105 -0.99 -10.11 91.21
C ARG A 105 -0.66 -8.83 91.98
N SER A 106 -0.37 -7.73 91.28
CA SER A 106 -0.02 -6.45 91.90
C SER A 106 -1.12 -5.93 92.82
N ALA A 107 -2.39 -6.28 92.54
CA ALA A 107 -3.54 -5.96 93.37
C ALA A 107 -3.70 -6.85 94.63
N THR A 108 -3.03 -8.01 94.71
CA THR A 108 -3.24 -9.03 95.77
C THR A 108 -2.02 -9.31 96.67
N ALA A 109 -0.84 -8.77 96.33
CA ALA A 109 0.38 -8.69 97.18
C ALA A 109 0.80 -9.97 97.92
N ARG A 110 0.82 -11.13 97.25
CA ARG A 110 1.24 -12.42 97.84
C ARG A 110 2.70 -12.79 97.47
N PRO A 111 3.62 -12.93 98.44
CA PRO A 111 5.04 -13.24 98.20
C PRO A 111 5.35 -14.74 98.00
N GLU A 112 4.39 -15.65 98.16
CA GLU A 112 4.64 -17.10 98.21
C GLU A 112 4.70 -17.82 96.84
N GLN A 113 4.62 -17.07 95.72
CA GLN A 113 4.43 -17.61 94.35
C GLN A 113 5.58 -17.33 93.36
N ASP A 114 6.78 -17.02 93.86
CA ASP A 114 7.97 -16.78 93.01
C ASP A 114 8.31 -17.91 92.00
N PRO A 115 8.09 -19.22 92.31
CA PRO A 115 8.30 -20.28 91.32
C PRO A 115 7.40 -20.18 90.08
N GLU A 116 6.17 -19.68 90.22
CA GLU A 116 5.22 -19.53 89.11
C GLU A 116 5.59 -18.36 88.20
N LEU A 117 6.09 -17.26 88.77
CA LEU A 117 6.62 -16.13 88.01
C LEU A 117 7.79 -16.58 87.12
N ILE A 118 8.75 -17.31 87.70
CA ILE A 118 9.91 -17.84 86.96
C ILE A 118 9.45 -18.79 85.85
N ALA A 119 8.48 -19.66 86.11
CA ALA A 119 7.95 -20.58 85.11
C ALA A 119 7.27 -19.85 83.93
N ARG A 120 6.45 -18.81 84.21
CA ARG A 120 5.77 -18.02 83.17
C ARG A 120 6.73 -17.13 82.38
N THR A 121 7.73 -16.54 83.04
CA THR A 121 8.80 -15.80 82.35
C THR A 121 9.58 -16.71 81.41
N ARG A 122 9.98 -17.91 81.86
CA ARG A 122 10.65 -18.89 80.97
C ARG A 122 9.79 -19.29 79.78
N ALA A 123 8.49 -19.51 79.99
CA ALA A 123 7.57 -19.82 78.89
C ALA A 123 7.44 -18.66 77.88
N LEU A 124 7.49 -17.41 78.35
CA LEU A 124 7.51 -16.24 77.48
C LEU A 124 8.85 -16.13 76.72
N ASP A 125 9.98 -16.33 77.39
CA ASP A 125 11.32 -16.33 76.77
C ASP A 125 11.43 -17.39 75.66
N GLU A 126 10.84 -18.57 75.85
CA GLU A 126 10.77 -19.62 74.83
C GLU A 126 9.98 -19.19 73.58
N LEU A 127 8.88 -18.45 73.76
CA LEU A 127 8.08 -17.90 72.66
C LEU A 127 8.84 -16.79 71.92
N GLU A 128 9.52 -15.91 72.65
CA GLU A 128 10.35 -14.85 72.04
C GLU A 128 11.53 -15.43 71.26
N ALA A 129 12.18 -16.48 71.78
CA ALA A 129 13.23 -17.21 71.07
C ALA A 129 12.69 -17.88 69.79
N ALA A 130 11.48 -18.45 69.85
CA ALA A 130 10.81 -19.03 68.69
C ALA A 130 10.44 -17.97 67.62
N GLU A 131 9.97 -16.80 68.03
CA GLU A 131 9.71 -15.67 67.13
C GLU A 131 10.99 -15.18 66.45
N ARG A 132 12.08 -14.97 67.20
CA ARG A 132 13.36 -14.54 66.61
C ARG A 132 13.91 -15.59 65.64
N LYS A 133 13.75 -16.88 65.94
CA LYS A 133 14.11 -17.97 65.02
C LYS A 133 13.28 -17.93 63.74
N ALA A 134 11.96 -17.70 63.85
CA ALA A 134 11.09 -17.57 62.69
C ALA A 134 11.42 -16.33 61.85
N LEU A 135 11.77 -15.20 62.49
CA LEU A 135 12.22 -14.00 61.82
C LEU A 135 13.55 -14.21 61.09
N GLY A 136 14.51 -14.90 61.70
CA GLY A 136 15.76 -15.28 61.03
C GLY A 136 15.54 -16.17 59.80
N ALA A 137 14.51 -17.03 59.82
CA ALA A 137 14.13 -17.82 58.63
C ALA A 137 13.54 -16.94 57.51
N VAL A 138 12.75 -15.91 57.86
CA VAL A 138 12.27 -14.91 56.88
C VAL A 138 13.44 -14.14 56.27
N GLU A 139 14.35 -13.64 57.10
CA GLU A 139 15.55 -12.90 56.65
C GLU A 139 16.40 -13.76 55.69
N ALA A 140 16.56 -15.05 55.96
CA ALA A 140 17.28 -15.99 55.09
C ALA A 140 16.57 -16.21 53.74
N GLU A 141 15.24 -16.41 53.74
CA GLU A 141 14.49 -16.59 52.49
C GLU A 141 14.37 -15.28 51.68
N GLN A 142 14.40 -14.11 52.33
CA GLN A 142 14.50 -12.82 51.63
C GLN A 142 15.81 -12.70 50.86
N GLN A 143 16.93 -13.09 51.46
CA GLN A 143 18.21 -13.13 50.76
C GLN A 143 18.19 -14.13 49.59
N ALA A 144 17.62 -15.32 49.80
CA ALA A 144 17.46 -16.31 48.74
C ALA A 144 16.61 -15.80 47.57
N MET A 145 15.56 -15.02 47.85
CA MET A 145 14.72 -14.38 46.83
C MET A 145 15.48 -13.30 46.05
N LEU A 146 16.30 -12.50 46.70
CA LEU A 146 17.16 -11.52 46.04
C LEU A 146 18.17 -12.21 45.10
N ASP A 147 18.84 -13.25 45.57
CA ASP A 147 19.80 -14.01 44.77
C ASP A 147 19.14 -14.69 43.57
N ALA A 148 17.94 -15.25 43.75
CA ALA A 148 17.14 -15.84 42.67
C ALA A 148 16.71 -14.78 41.63
N THR A 149 16.27 -13.61 42.09
CA THR A 149 15.88 -12.49 41.20
C THR A 149 17.08 -11.99 40.39
N GLN A 150 18.24 -11.84 41.01
CA GLN A 150 19.47 -11.45 40.30
C GLN A 150 19.91 -12.53 39.31
N ALA A 151 19.76 -13.81 39.64
CA ALA A 151 20.06 -14.91 38.73
C ALA A 151 19.14 -14.91 37.50
N ALA A 152 17.85 -14.66 37.68
CA ALA A 152 16.88 -14.51 36.59
C ALA A 152 17.22 -13.31 35.69
N GLY A 153 17.59 -12.16 36.28
CA GLY A 153 18.06 -10.99 35.54
C GLY A 153 19.29 -11.30 34.67
N ARG A 154 20.31 -11.98 35.23
CA ARG A 154 21.50 -12.40 34.47
C ARG A 154 21.18 -13.36 33.33
N ALA A 155 20.22 -14.27 33.52
CA ALA A 155 19.76 -15.19 32.48
C ALA A 155 19.04 -14.45 31.34
N HIS A 156 18.19 -13.47 31.67
CA HIS A 156 17.58 -12.58 30.68
C HIS A 156 18.62 -11.76 29.90
N ASP A 157 19.59 -11.16 30.57
CA ASP A 157 20.66 -10.39 29.94
C ASP A 157 21.52 -11.25 29.02
N ARG A 158 21.69 -12.53 29.34
CA ARG A 158 22.40 -13.49 28.48
C ARG A 158 21.63 -13.75 27.19
N LEU A 159 20.31 -13.97 27.25
CA LEU A 159 19.48 -14.12 26.06
C LEU A 159 19.48 -12.85 25.20
N PHE A 160 19.30 -11.68 25.82
CA PHE A 160 19.32 -10.41 25.09
C PHE A 160 20.66 -10.15 24.38
N ARG A 161 21.79 -10.52 25.01
CA ARG A 161 23.12 -10.43 24.38
C ARG A 161 23.30 -11.37 23.19
N LEU A 162 22.60 -12.50 23.15
CA LEU A 162 22.57 -13.40 22.00
C LEU A 162 21.65 -12.86 20.89
N GLU A 163 20.52 -12.26 21.27
CA GLU A 163 19.53 -11.72 20.32
C GLU A 163 20.03 -10.45 19.61
N GLY A 164 20.70 -9.54 20.30
CA GLY A 164 21.20 -8.28 19.73
C GLY A 164 21.99 -8.43 18.42
N PRO A 165 23.07 -9.25 18.36
CA PRO A 165 23.80 -9.50 17.12
C PRO A 165 22.97 -10.28 16.10
N ALA A 166 22.14 -11.23 16.55
CA ALA A 166 21.27 -12.00 15.67
C ALA A 166 20.23 -11.12 14.95
N GLN A 167 19.66 -10.12 15.62
CA GLN A 167 18.76 -9.14 15.01
C GLN A 167 19.45 -8.30 13.92
N LYS A 168 20.71 -7.89 14.15
CA LYS A 168 21.49 -7.17 13.14
C LYS A 168 21.78 -8.05 11.92
N ALA A 169 22.21 -9.29 12.15
CA ALA A 169 22.47 -10.25 11.08
C ALA A 169 21.18 -10.59 10.30
N TYR A 170 20.06 -10.75 11.01
CA TYR A 170 18.74 -10.90 10.41
C TYR A 170 18.38 -9.72 9.50
N ALA A 171 18.53 -8.49 9.98
CA ALA A 171 18.21 -7.29 9.20
C ALA A 171 19.14 -7.11 7.98
N GLU A 172 20.40 -7.56 8.06
CA GLU A 172 21.31 -7.61 6.91
C GLU A 172 20.89 -8.69 5.90
N ALA A 173 20.53 -9.87 6.37
CA ALA A 173 20.11 -10.98 5.53
C ALA A 173 18.75 -10.72 4.86
N GLU A 174 17.82 -10.08 5.55
CA GLU A 174 16.53 -9.63 5.02
C GLU A 174 16.74 -8.63 3.87
N ARG A 175 17.58 -7.60 4.08
CA ARG A 175 17.94 -6.65 3.01
C ARG A 175 18.61 -7.34 1.82
N ALA A 176 19.47 -8.34 2.07
CA ALA A 176 20.10 -9.11 1.00
C ALA A 176 19.09 -9.98 0.23
N LYS A 177 18.12 -10.57 0.93
CA LYS A 177 16.99 -11.32 0.34
C LYS A 177 16.12 -10.40 -0.52
N GLU A 178 15.73 -9.24 -0.01
CA GLU A 178 14.99 -8.22 -0.78
C GLU A 178 15.75 -7.82 -2.06
N LEU A 179 17.07 -7.58 -1.95
CA LEU A 179 17.90 -7.24 -3.10
C LEU A 179 17.97 -8.37 -4.13
N ARG A 180 18.08 -9.64 -3.69
CA ARG A 180 18.08 -10.80 -4.59
C ARG A 180 16.73 -10.97 -5.30
N VAL A 181 15.63 -10.88 -4.57
CA VAL A 181 14.28 -10.92 -5.16
C VAL A 181 14.09 -9.78 -6.16
N PHE A 182 14.58 -8.59 -5.84
CA PHE A 182 14.60 -7.46 -6.78
C PHE A 182 15.43 -7.77 -8.03
N LEU A 183 16.63 -8.34 -7.89
CA LEU A 183 17.49 -8.72 -9.02
C LEU A 183 16.84 -9.77 -9.91
N TYR A 184 16.15 -10.77 -9.34
CA TYR A 184 15.40 -11.75 -10.14
C TYR A 184 14.27 -11.09 -10.95
N ARG A 185 13.50 -10.20 -10.32
CA ARG A 185 12.46 -9.42 -11.02
C ARG A 185 13.05 -8.50 -12.09
N LEU A 186 14.19 -7.86 -11.82
CA LEU A 186 14.89 -7.02 -12.78
C LEU A 186 15.40 -7.83 -13.97
N ALA A 187 15.95 -9.02 -13.73
CA ALA A 187 16.44 -9.92 -14.76
C ALA A 187 15.33 -10.39 -15.71
N VAL A 188 14.09 -10.50 -15.23
CA VAL A 188 12.93 -10.82 -16.07
C VAL A 188 12.39 -9.58 -16.80
N THR A 189 12.26 -8.45 -16.11
CA THR A 189 11.60 -7.26 -16.67
C THR A 189 12.47 -6.46 -17.64
N LEU A 190 13.79 -6.45 -17.46
CA LEU A 190 14.72 -5.70 -18.31
C LEU A 190 14.76 -6.24 -19.76
N PRO A 191 14.86 -7.56 -20.01
CA PRO A 191 14.70 -8.11 -21.36
C PRO A 191 13.36 -7.74 -22.02
N LEU A 192 12.27 -7.78 -21.25
CA LEU A 192 10.93 -7.39 -21.73
C LEU A 192 10.92 -5.93 -22.20
N LEU A 193 11.51 -5.02 -21.42
CA LEU A 193 11.64 -3.61 -21.81
C LEU A 193 12.53 -3.40 -23.04
N LEU A 194 13.62 -4.15 -23.16
CA LEU A 194 14.48 -4.11 -24.34
C LEU A 194 13.73 -4.54 -25.61
N VAL A 195 12.97 -5.63 -25.53
CA VAL A 195 12.10 -6.10 -26.62
C VAL A 195 11.03 -5.05 -26.95
N ALA A 196 10.41 -4.43 -25.94
CA ALA A 196 9.43 -3.37 -26.15
C ALA A 196 10.05 -2.14 -26.85
N GLY A 197 11.24 -1.72 -26.45
CA GLY A 197 11.99 -0.64 -27.10
C GLY A 197 12.35 -0.97 -28.55
N TRP A 198 12.75 -2.22 -28.81
CA TRP A 198 13.02 -2.70 -30.16
C TRP A 198 11.77 -2.72 -31.04
N LEU A 199 10.64 -3.23 -30.52
CA LEU A 199 9.33 -3.24 -31.19
C LEU A 199 8.84 -1.82 -31.48
N PHE A 200 9.03 -0.89 -30.55
CA PHE A 200 8.66 0.52 -30.75
C PHE A 200 9.47 1.15 -31.90
N LYS A 201 10.77 0.86 -31.99
CA LYS A 201 11.63 1.39 -33.06
C LYS A 201 11.30 0.81 -34.44
N HIS A 202 11.08 -0.51 -34.53
CA HIS A 202 11.01 -1.22 -35.81
C HIS A 202 9.59 -1.61 -36.28
N LYS A 203 8.65 -1.87 -35.36
CA LYS A 203 7.33 -2.47 -35.67
C LYS A 203 6.14 -1.55 -35.38
N ARG A 204 6.35 -0.30 -34.93
CA ARG A 204 5.25 0.65 -34.64
C ARG A 204 4.39 1.06 -35.85
N LYS A 205 4.87 0.82 -37.08
CA LYS A 205 4.18 1.15 -38.35
C LYS A 205 3.89 -0.09 -39.22
N SER A 206 4.20 -1.29 -38.76
CA SER A 206 3.93 -2.51 -39.51
C SER A 206 2.45 -2.91 -39.43
N PRO A 207 1.94 -3.79 -40.31
CA PRO A 207 0.58 -4.33 -40.21
C PRO A 207 0.26 -4.91 -38.82
N ASP A 208 1.25 -5.53 -38.18
CA ASP A 208 1.15 -6.13 -36.84
C ASP A 208 1.28 -5.12 -35.69
N TRP A 209 1.08 -3.82 -35.96
CA TRP A 209 1.19 -2.77 -34.95
C TRP A 209 0.33 -3.01 -33.68
N PRO A 210 -0.87 -3.65 -33.71
CA PRO A 210 -1.65 -3.87 -32.50
C PRO A 210 -0.93 -4.76 -31.48
N PHE A 211 -0.24 -5.80 -31.94
CA PHE A 211 0.52 -6.70 -31.06
C PHE A 211 1.78 -6.02 -30.53
N ALA A 212 2.46 -5.22 -31.36
CA ALA A 212 3.61 -4.43 -30.92
C ALA A 212 3.21 -3.43 -29.81
N TRP A 213 2.11 -2.69 -30.00
CA TRP A 213 1.59 -1.77 -28.99
C TRP A 213 1.06 -2.48 -27.75
N GLY A 214 0.39 -3.63 -27.90
CA GLY A 214 -0.04 -4.46 -26.78
C GLY A 214 1.13 -4.93 -25.92
N PHE A 215 2.22 -5.41 -26.56
CA PHE A 215 3.43 -5.81 -25.84
C PHE A 215 4.13 -4.62 -25.16
N ILE A 216 4.19 -3.45 -25.82
CA ILE A 216 4.76 -2.23 -25.21
C ILE A 216 3.96 -1.81 -23.98
N LEU A 217 2.63 -1.81 -24.05
CA LEU A 217 1.77 -1.51 -22.92
C LEU A 217 1.97 -2.50 -21.78
N PHE A 218 2.04 -3.80 -22.09
CA PHE A 218 2.37 -4.85 -21.13
C PHE A 218 3.72 -4.60 -20.45
N ALA A 219 4.80 -4.41 -21.22
CA ALA A 219 6.14 -4.23 -20.68
C ALA A 219 6.25 -2.97 -19.79
N LEU A 220 5.62 -1.86 -20.21
CA LEU A 220 5.53 -0.66 -19.38
C LEU A 220 4.72 -0.90 -18.11
N PHE A 221 3.58 -1.58 -18.22
CA PHE A 221 2.75 -1.92 -17.06
C PHE A 221 3.52 -2.80 -16.07
N THR A 222 4.12 -3.90 -16.53
CA THR A 222 4.92 -4.79 -15.70
C THR A 222 6.09 -4.03 -15.05
N PHE A 223 6.75 -3.12 -15.77
CA PHE A 223 7.79 -2.29 -15.16
C PHE A 223 7.23 -1.40 -14.02
N PHE A 224 6.17 -0.63 -14.26
CA PHE A 224 5.66 0.33 -13.26
C PHE A 224 4.86 -0.28 -12.12
N PHE A 225 4.20 -1.42 -12.34
CA PHE A 225 3.29 -2.04 -11.37
C PHE A 225 3.85 -3.33 -10.79
N GLU A 226 4.74 -4.06 -11.47
CA GLU A 226 5.31 -5.32 -10.96
C GLU A 226 6.74 -5.14 -10.43
N LEU A 227 7.56 -4.29 -11.07
CA LEU A 227 8.95 -4.07 -10.64
C LEU A 227 9.06 -2.92 -9.63
N VAL A 228 8.47 -1.77 -9.94
CA VAL A 228 8.65 -0.54 -9.14
C VAL A 228 8.12 -0.67 -7.70
N PRO A 229 6.99 -1.32 -7.38
CA PRO A 229 6.54 -1.44 -5.99
C PRO A 229 7.50 -2.21 -5.07
N TYR A 230 8.40 -3.02 -5.62
CA TYR A 230 9.33 -3.88 -4.88
C TYR A 230 10.76 -3.33 -4.87
N LEU A 231 10.94 -2.07 -5.27
CA LEU A 231 12.21 -1.38 -5.20
C LEU A 231 12.46 -0.96 -3.75
N PRO A 232 13.51 -1.47 -3.08
CA PRO A 232 13.76 -1.18 -1.67
C PRO A 232 13.85 0.34 -1.45
N SER A 233 13.04 0.82 -0.50
CA SER A 233 12.82 2.22 -0.07
C SER A 233 12.40 3.29 -1.10
N TYR A 234 12.53 3.06 -2.42
CA TYR A 234 12.34 4.13 -3.43
C TYR A 234 11.26 3.88 -4.49
N GLY A 235 10.61 2.71 -4.47
CA GLY A 235 9.62 2.31 -5.47
C GLY A 235 8.48 3.32 -5.66
N GLY A 236 7.85 3.74 -4.56
CA GLY A 236 6.77 4.72 -4.59
C GLY A 236 7.18 6.04 -5.25
N TYR A 237 8.35 6.57 -4.88
CA TYR A 237 8.84 7.85 -5.40
C TYR A 237 9.06 7.82 -6.91
N VAL A 238 9.67 6.76 -7.45
CA VAL A 238 9.89 6.61 -8.90
C VAL A 238 8.55 6.57 -9.65
N ARG A 239 7.60 5.77 -9.15
CA ARG A 239 6.25 5.67 -9.75
C ARG A 239 5.56 7.02 -9.82
N TYR A 240 5.52 7.75 -8.71
CA TYR A 240 4.82 9.03 -8.66
C TYR A 240 5.56 10.13 -9.45
N LEU A 241 6.89 10.17 -9.42
CA LEU A 241 7.67 11.13 -10.22
C LEU A 241 7.44 10.94 -11.72
N VAL A 242 7.50 9.70 -12.21
CA VAL A 242 7.22 9.44 -13.63
C VAL A 242 5.76 9.76 -13.96
N GLY A 243 4.82 9.40 -13.09
CA GLY A 243 3.40 9.75 -13.25
C GLY A 243 3.17 11.26 -13.35
N ILE A 244 3.85 12.06 -12.51
CA ILE A 244 3.80 13.53 -12.54
C ILE A 244 4.39 14.05 -13.86
N LEU A 245 5.57 13.58 -14.26
CA LEU A 245 6.22 14.01 -15.50
C LEU A 245 5.36 13.69 -16.73
N LEU A 246 4.79 12.47 -16.79
CA LEU A 246 3.94 12.05 -17.90
C LEU A 246 2.68 12.89 -17.96
N THR A 247 2.02 13.13 -16.82
CA THR A 247 0.85 14.01 -16.74
C THR A 247 1.18 15.43 -17.19
N PHE A 248 2.33 15.97 -16.78
CA PHE A 248 2.76 17.32 -17.18
C PHE A 248 3.00 17.40 -18.69
N VAL A 249 3.70 16.43 -19.28
CA VAL A 249 3.99 16.38 -20.72
C VAL A 249 2.71 16.23 -21.54
N VAL A 250 1.86 15.25 -21.17
CA VAL A 250 0.57 15.01 -21.85
C VAL A 250 -0.33 16.22 -21.70
N GLY A 251 -0.44 16.80 -20.51
CA GLY A 251 -1.21 18.01 -20.24
C GLY A 251 -0.72 19.20 -21.07
N ARG A 252 0.59 19.44 -21.12
CA ARG A 252 1.19 20.51 -21.93
C ARG A 252 0.86 20.35 -23.41
N TYR A 253 0.96 19.12 -23.93
CA TYR A 253 0.66 18.82 -25.32
C TYR A 253 -0.83 18.98 -25.63
N ALA A 254 -1.71 18.47 -24.76
CA ALA A 254 -3.15 18.61 -24.88
C ALA A 254 -3.59 20.08 -24.86
N ILE A 255 -3.04 20.89 -23.95
CA ILE A 255 -3.32 22.33 -23.87
C ILE A 255 -2.88 23.04 -25.14
N LYS A 256 -1.65 22.80 -25.61
CA LYS A 256 -1.15 23.40 -26.88
C LYS A 256 -2.01 23.01 -28.07
N TRP A 257 -2.41 21.74 -28.15
CA TRP A 257 -3.26 21.24 -29.22
C TRP A 257 -4.65 21.89 -29.19
N LEU A 258 -5.27 22.00 -28.01
CA LEU A 258 -6.57 22.63 -27.82
C LEU A 258 -6.53 24.13 -28.16
N GLN A 259 -5.48 24.84 -27.72
CA GLN A 259 -5.29 26.25 -28.04
C GLN A 259 -5.09 26.47 -29.55
N ALA A 260 -4.28 25.64 -30.20
CA ALA A 260 -4.09 25.69 -31.65
C ALA A 260 -5.38 25.38 -32.41
N TYR A 261 -6.19 24.44 -31.92
CA TYR A 261 -7.51 24.13 -32.48
C TYR A 261 -8.45 25.35 -32.40
N LEU A 262 -8.58 25.94 -31.22
CA LEU A 262 -9.43 27.13 -31.01
C LEU A 262 -8.94 28.33 -31.82
N ALA A 263 -7.63 28.53 -31.95
CA ALA A 263 -7.07 29.61 -32.77
C ALA A 263 -7.41 29.44 -34.25
N ARG A 264 -7.33 28.21 -34.78
CA ARG A 264 -7.76 27.90 -36.16
C ARG A 264 -9.25 28.12 -36.35
N GLN A 265 -10.07 27.77 -35.37
CA GLN A 265 -11.51 27.97 -35.42
C GLN A 265 -11.87 29.46 -35.47
N LYS A 266 -11.27 30.28 -34.60
CA LYS A 266 -11.43 31.74 -34.63
C LYS A 266 -10.98 32.37 -35.95
N ALA A 267 -9.86 31.91 -36.51
CA ALA A 267 -9.39 32.38 -37.81
C ALA A 267 -10.36 32.00 -38.96
N ALA A 268 -10.94 30.79 -38.92
CA ALA A 268 -11.95 30.37 -39.89
C ALA A 268 -13.24 31.22 -39.79
N GLU A 269 -13.66 31.61 -38.58
CA GLU A 269 -14.81 32.48 -38.35
C GLU A 269 -14.63 33.93 -38.81
N ALA A 270 -13.38 34.37 -39.06
CA ALA A 270 -13.07 35.72 -39.54
C ALA A 270 -13.06 35.86 -41.08
N LEU A 271 -12.99 34.75 -41.83
CA LEU A 271 -12.92 34.77 -43.30
C LEU A 271 -14.28 35.04 -43.97
N PRO A 272 -14.34 35.72 -45.12
CA PRO A 272 -15.58 35.87 -45.89
C PRO A 272 -16.25 34.52 -46.22
N ASP A 273 -17.58 34.50 -46.22
CA ASP A 273 -18.40 33.28 -46.35
C ASP A 273 -18.08 32.46 -47.62
N GLN A 274 -17.87 33.10 -48.78
CA GLN A 274 -17.55 32.40 -50.03
C GLN A 274 -16.20 31.64 -49.99
N GLU A 275 -15.16 32.25 -49.40
CA GLU A 275 -13.83 31.63 -49.26
C GLU A 275 -13.82 30.55 -48.16
N ARG A 276 -14.61 30.76 -47.10
CA ARG A 276 -14.78 29.79 -46.01
C ARG A 276 -15.44 28.50 -46.49
N ARG A 277 -16.38 28.58 -47.44
CA ARG A 277 -17.02 27.40 -48.04
C ARG A 277 -16.05 26.56 -48.87
N GLN A 278 -15.17 27.20 -49.64
CA GLN A 278 -14.23 26.52 -50.54
C GLN A 278 -13.07 25.83 -49.82
N THR A 279 -12.68 26.33 -48.65
CA THR A 279 -11.58 25.76 -47.84
C THR A 279 -12.02 24.58 -46.96
N MET A 280 -13.32 24.28 -46.89
CA MET A 280 -13.84 23.17 -46.10
C MET A 280 -13.80 21.84 -46.83
N ARG A 281 -13.51 20.78 -46.05
CA ARG A 281 -13.55 19.40 -46.56
C ARG A 281 -14.97 18.89 -46.65
N TYR A 282 -15.30 18.24 -47.76
CA TYR A 282 -16.62 17.69 -48.04
C TYR A 282 -17.12 16.74 -46.94
N ASP A 283 -16.29 15.76 -46.56
CA ASP A 283 -16.66 14.74 -45.57
C ASP A 283 -16.95 15.36 -44.18
N LEU A 284 -16.21 16.40 -43.83
CA LEU A 284 -16.38 17.09 -42.54
C LEU A 284 -17.70 17.89 -42.53
N ALA A 285 -18.00 18.59 -43.61
CA ALA A 285 -19.22 19.37 -43.74
C ALA A 285 -20.47 18.46 -43.70
N GLN A 286 -20.46 17.36 -44.46
CA GLN A 286 -21.56 16.40 -44.46
C GLN A 286 -21.75 15.71 -43.09
N ALA A 287 -20.65 15.33 -42.42
CA ALA A 287 -20.72 14.71 -41.09
C ALA A 287 -21.28 15.66 -40.01
N ARG A 288 -21.01 16.97 -40.12
CA ARG A 288 -21.54 17.99 -39.21
C ARG A 288 -23.02 18.27 -39.48
N LEU A 289 -23.40 18.41 -40.76
CA LEU A 289 -24.80 18.56 -41.15
C LEU A 289 -25.64 17.35 -40.74
N GLY A 290 -25.13 16.12 -40.92
CA GLY A 290 -25.82 14.91 -40.46
C GLY A 290 -26.05 14.84 -38.95
N LYS A 291 -25.37 15.69 -38.15
CA LYS A 291 -25.54 15.81 -36.69
C LYS A 291 -26.25 17.10 -36.27
N SER A 292 -26.85 17.84 -37.21
CA SER A 292 -27.46 19.15 -36.95
C SER A 292 -26.48 20.17 -36.36
N VAL A 293 -25.23 20.14 -36.83
CA VAL A 293 -24.17 21.08 -36.42
C VAL A 293 -23.71 21.89 -37.63
N CYS A 294 -23.57 23.21 -37.45
CA CYS A 294 -23.05 24.09 -38.49
C CYS A 294 -21.61 23.69 -38.89
N PRO A 295 -21.31 23.47 -40.18
CA PRO A 295 -19.95 23.19 -40.65
C PRO A 295 -18.94 24.30 -40.34
N GLY A 296 -19.38 25.56 -40.27
CA GLY A 296 -18.53 26.73 -40.02
C GLY A 296 -18.22 26.97 -38.55
N CYS A 297 -19.24 27.25 -37.72
CA CYS A 297 -19.06 27.63 -36.32
C CYS A 297 -19.23 26.49 -35.30
N GLU A 298 -19.51 25.26 -35.76
CA GLU A 298 -19.68 24.08 -34.90
C GLU A 298 -20.79 24.19 -33.83
N ARG A 299 -21.67 25.19 -33.95
CA ARG A 299 -22.85 25.34 -33.10
C ARG A 299 -24.02 24.50 -33.63
N PRO A 300 -24.92 24.03 -32.75
CA PRO A 300 -26.13 23.34 -33.16
C PRO A 300 -27.00 24.26 -34.04
N VAL A 301 -27.60 23.69 -35.09
CA VAL A 301 -28.52 24.37 -36.00
C VAL A 301 -29.68 23.44 -36.31
N ASP A 302 -30.91 23.94 -36.29
CA ASP A 302 -32.07 23.15 -36.68
C ASP A 302 -32.17 23.05 -38.21
N LEU A 303 -31.69 21.94 -38.76
CA LEU A 303 -31.72 21.67 -40.20
C LEU A 303 -33.09 21.15 -40.69
N LYS A 304 -34.04 20.88 -39.78
CA LYS A 304 -35.40 20.47 -40.13
C LYS A 304 -36.29 21.66 -40.51
N ASP A 305 -35.87 22.87 -40.12
CA ASP A 305 -36.51 24.09 -40.56
C ASP A 305 -36.24 24.33 -42.06
N GLY A 306 -37.31 24.28 -42.86
CA GLY A 306 -37.26 24.50 -44.30
C GLY A 306 -36.96 25.95 -44.70
N SER A 307 -37.03 26.90 -43.77
CA SER A 307 -36.74 28.33 -44.00
C SER A 307 -35.28 28.70 -43.73
N LEU A 308 -34.51 27.80 -43.10
CA LEU A 308 -33.15 28.09 -42.64
C LEU A 308 -32.11 27.83 -43.72
N ASP A 309 -31.85 28.81 -44.58
CA ASP A 309 -30.83 28.69 -45.64
C ASP A 309 -29.42 29.12 -45.18
N PHE A 310 -29.35 29.95 -44.13
CA PHE A 310 -28.10 30.45 -43.55
C PHE A 310 -28.02 30.13 -42.06
N CYS A 311 -26.80 29.94 -41.54
CA CYS A 311 -26.60 29.72 -40.11
C CYS A 311 -26.84 31.02 -39.32
N PRO A 312 -27.70 31.02 -38.29
CA PRO A 312 -28.00 32.23 -37.49
C PRO A 312 -26.81 32.68 -36.62
N HIS A 313 -25.81 31.83 -36.42
CA HIS A 313 -24.66 32.13 -35.56
C HIS A 313 -23.45 32.70 -36.31
N CYS A 314 -23.27 32.34 -37.59
CA CYS A 314 -22.06 32.72 -38.34
C CYS A 314 -22.33 33.15 -39.78
N GLY A 315 -23.59 33.15 -40.22
CA GLY A 315 -24.00 33.63 -41.54
C GLY A 315 -23.62 32.72 -42.71
N ILE A 316 -23.05 31.54 -42.47
CA ILE A 316 -22.65 30.63 -43.56
C ILE A 316 -23.89 30.05 -44.27
N GLY A 317 -23.86 30.01 -45.61
CA GLY A 317 -24.91 29.36 -46.39
C GLY A 317 -24.90 27.85 -46.20
N LEU A 318 -25.97 27.31 -45.62
CA LEU A 318 -26.14 25.87 -45.35
C LEU A 318 -26.89 25.17 -46.49
N PHE A 319 -27.84 25.86 -47.10
CA PHE A 319 -28.64 25.36 -48.22
C PHE A 319 -28.68 26.38 -49.35
N ASP A 320 -28.66 25.87 -50.57
CA ASP A 320 -28.82 26.64 -51.80
C ASP A 320 -29.82 25.93 -52.71
N ARG A 321 -30.25 26.57 -53.80
CA ARG A 321 -31.15 25.97 -54.79
C ARG A 321 -30.37 25.52 -56.00
N CYS A 322 -30.73 24.37 -56.55
CA CYS A 322 -30.15 23.90 -57.80
C CYS A 322 -30.53 24.82 -58.96
N GLY A 323 -29.55 25.30 -59.74
CA GLY A 323 -29.82 26.14 -60.91
C GLY A 323 -30.61 25.45 -62.03
N THR A 324 -30.69 24.12 -62.04
CA THR A 324 -31.40 23.34 -63.08
C THR A 324 -32.81 22.94 -62.66
N CYS A 325 -32.98 22.36 -61.47
CA CYS A 325 -34.28 21.83 -61.01
C CYS A 325 -34.90 22.62 -59.86
N ASN A 326 -34.27 23.74 -59.45
CA ASN A 326 -34.68 24.63 -58.36
C ASN A 326 -34.91 23.97 -56.99
N THR A 327 -34.50 22.71 -56.83
CA THR A 327 -34.63 21.95 -55.58
C THR A 327 -33.64 22.50 -54.55
N ARG A 328 -34.13 22.74 -53.32
CA ARG A 328 -33.30 23.13 -52.17
C ARG A 328 -32.37 21.96 -51.80
N LYS A 329 -31.06 22.16 -51.92
CA LYS A 329 -30.01 21.18 -51.62
C LYS A 329 -29.03 21.75 -50.60
N SER A 330 -28.21 20.89 -50.02
CA SER A 330 -27.10 21.37 -49.18
C SER A 330 -26.13 22.17 -50.05
N ALA A 331 -25.74 23.35 -49.56
CA ALA A 331 -24.71 24.17 -50.17
C ALA A 331 -23.33 23.48 -50.16
N PHE A 332 -23.16 22.34 -49.49
CA PHE A 332 -21.93 21.55 -49.48
C PHE A 332 -22.05 20.25 -50.30
N ALA A 333 -23.19 20.02 -50.97
CA ALA A 333 -23.36 18.83 -51.81
C ALA A 333 -22.58 18.96 -53.12
N ARG A 334 -21.84 17.90 -53.49
CA ARG A 334 -21.12 17.81 -54.78
C ARG A 334 -22.07 17.74 -55.97
N PHE A 335 -23.21 17.10 -55.77
CA PHE A 335 -24.24 16.89 -56.79
C PHE A 335 -25.61 17.23 -56.21
N CYS A 336 -26.53 17.67 -57.05
CA CYS A 336 -27.93 17.79 -56.65
C CYS A 336 -28.49 16.39 -56.36
N PHE A 337 -29.07 16.18 -55.17
CA PHE A 337 -29.69 14.91 -54.81
C PHE A 337 -30.96 14.58 -55.63
N SER A 338 -31.55 15.59 -56.29
CA SER A 338 -32.79 15.45 -57.07
C SER A 338 -32.53 15.17 -58.55
N CYS A 339 -31.61 15.92 -59.19
CA CYS A 339 -31.35 15.79 -60.64
C CYS A 339 -29.92 15.35 -61.00
N GLY A 340 -29.02 15.18 -60.03
CA GLY A 340 -27.63 14.75 -60.27
C GLY A 340 -26.70 15.83 -60.83
N THR A 341 -27.19 17.03 -61.17
CA THR A 341 -26.35 18.12 -61.71
C THR A 341 -25.19 18.43 -60.75
N PRO A 342 -23.95 18.55 -61.24
CA PRO A 342 -22.80 18.92 -60.42
C PRO A 342 -22.98 20.33 -59.81
N ALA A 343 -22.57 20.48 -58.55
CA ALA A 343 -22.59 21.73 -57.82
C ALA A 343 -21.18 22.04 -57.29
N ASN A 344 -20.85 21.65 -56.05
CA ASN A 344 -19.55 21.95 -55.45
C ASN A 344 -18.54 20.82 -55.63
N THR A 345 -18.14 20.58 -56.88
CA THR A 345 -17.16 19.54 -57.26
C THR A 345 -15.71 19.89 -56.88
N THR A 346 -15.44 21.14 -56.49
CA THR A 346 -14.11 21.66 -56.14
C THR A 346 -13.74 21.49 -54.66
N LEU A 347 -14.66 21.02 -53.81
CA LEU A 347 -14.39 20.79 -52.39
C LEU A 347 -13.45 19.59 -52.19
N ALA A 348 -12.41 19.78 -51.37
CA ALA A 348 -11.46 18.73 -51.02
C ALA A 348 -12.13 17.59 -50.23
N ASP A 349 -11.70 16.35 -50.48
CA ASP A 349 -12.03 15.17 -49.65
C ASP A 349 -11.43 15.27 -48.27
#